data_AF-A0A7V3CSR4-F1
#
_entry.id   AF-A0A7V3CSR4-F1
#
_cell.length_a   1.000
_cell.length_b   1.000
_cell.length_c   1.000
_cell.angle_alpha   90.00
_cell.angle_beta   90.00
_cell.angle_gamma   90.00
#
_symmetry.space_group_name_H-M   'P 1'
#
loop_
_entity.id
_entity.type
_entity.pdbx_description
1 polymer ?
#
loop_
_entity_poly.entity_id
_entity_poly.type
_entity_poly.pdbx_seq_one_letter_code
_entity_poly.pdbx_strand_id
1 'polypeptide(L)'
;YNSSNTSHLVELLEKKFPTYFISSAKEIESNKRIHHFDYPNKKHLSTENYLPSKSPLKIIITSGASCPDSLLDEVMHKINSYYSGIKSVQEMLSVISTINLS
;
A
#
# COMPACT_ATOMS: atom_id res chain seq x y z
N TYR A 1 6.23 -14.33 -0.32
CA TYR A 1 4.90 -14.98 -0.28
C TYR A 1 4.84 -16.25 0.60
N ASN A 2 5.81 -16.51 1.49
CA ASN A 2 5.88 -17.77 2.27
C ASN A 2 5.55 -17.62 3.76
N SER A 3 5.06 -16.45 4.17
CA SER A 3 4.64 -16.21 5.55
C SER A 3 3.17 -16.63 5.69
N SER A 4 2.88 -17.63 6.54
CA SER A 4 1.49 -18.08 6.75
C SER A 4 0.65 -16.97 7.37
N ASN A 5 1.22 -16.17 8.30
CA ASN A 5 0.52 -15.05 8.94
C ASN A 5 0.09 -14.00 7.91
N THR A 6 0.98 -13.61 6.99
CA THR A 6 0.66 -12.63 5.95
C THR A 6 -0.40 -13.18 5.00
N SER A 7 -0.29 -14.46 4.64
CA SER A 7 -1.22 -15.10 3.72
C SER A 7 -2.63 -15.22 4.32
N HIS A 8 -2.72 -15.49 5.63
CA HIS A 8 -3.99 -15.53 6.34
C HIS A 8 -4.69 -14.15 6.39
N LEU A 9 -3.93 -13.06 6.58
CA LEU A 9 -4.47 -11.70 6.49
C LEU A 9 -5.07 -11.42 5.10
N VAL A 10 -4.39 -11.85 4.04
CA VAL A 10 -4.87 -11.71 2.65
C VAL A 10 -6.20 -12.44 2.48
N GLU A 11 -6.30 -13.71 2.89
CA GLU A 11 -7.54 -14.50 2.79
C GLU A 11 -8.72 -13.87 3.54
N LEU A 12 -8.47 -13.21 4.68
CA LEU A 12 -9.51 -12.53 5.45
C LEU A 12 -9.96 -11.22 4.77
N LEU A 13 -9.02 -10.46 4.21
CA LEU A 13 -9.29 -9.17 3.58
C LEU A 13 -9.94 -9.33 2.21
N GLU A 14 -9.55 -10.33 1.41
CA GLU A 14 -10.14 -10.62 0.09
C GLU A 14 -11.66 -10.85 0.15
N LYS A 15 -12.17 -11.33 1.29
CA LYS A 15 -13.62 -11.53 1.51
C LYS A 15 -14.39 -10.23 1.67
N LYS A 16 -13.72 -9.12 1.96
CA LYS A 16 -14.34 -7.81 2.31
C LYS A 16 -13.91 -6.68 1.40
N PHE A 17 -12.70 -6.75 0.84
CA PHE A 17 -12.07 -5.66 0.08
C PHE A 17 -11.31 -6.22 -1.13
N PRO A 18 -11.25 -5.46 -2.24
CA PRO A 18 -10.21 -5.68 -3.25
C PRO A 18 -8.84 -5.64 -2.55
N THR A 19 -8.11 -6.74 -2.64
CA THR A 19 -6.84 -6.94 -1.91
C THR A 19 -5.78 -7.35 -2.92
N TYR A 20 -4.59 -6.77 -2.80
CA TYR A 20 -3.47 -7.00 -3.72
C TYR A 20 -2.24 -7.40 -2.91
N PHE A 21 -1.91 -8.69 -2.93
CA PHE A 21 -0.76 -9.20 -2.17
C PHE A 21 0.53 -9.00 -2.96
N ILE A 22 1.33 -8.02 -2.55
CA ILE A 22 2.59 -7.66 -3.20
C ILE A 22 3.80 -7.95 -2.32
N SER A 23 4.94 -8.21 -2.96
CA SER A 23 6.23 -8.39 -2.27
C SER A 23 7.05 -7.11 -2.13
N SER A 24 6.77 -6.09 -2.97
CA SER A 24 7.48 -4.81 -2.97
C SER A 24 6.69 -3.74 -3.73
N ALA A 25 7.08 -2.47 -3.56
CA ALA A 25 6.51 -1.35 -4.30
C ALA A 25 6.74 -1.42 -5.83
N LYS A 26 7.69 -2.25 -6.30
CA LYS A 26 7.95 -2.45 -7.74
C LYS A 26 6.82 -3.14 -8.47
N GLU A 27 5.99 -3.89 -7.75
CA GLU A 27 4.80 -4.56 -8.27
C GLU A 27 3.69 -3.54 -8.63
N ILE A 28 3.77 -2.31 -8.08
CA ILE A 28 2.92 -1.19 -8.48
C ILE A 28 3.56 -0.52 -9.69
N GLU A 29 3.08 -0.88 -10.87
CA GLU A 29 3.61 -0.35 -12.12
C GLU A 29 3.19 1.10 -12.35
N SER A 30 1.90 1.39 -12.20
CA SER A 30 1.32 2.72 -12.41
C SER A 30 0.17 2.96 -11.45
N ASN A 31 -0.47 4.13 -11.50
CA ASN A 31 -1.72 4.37 -10.77
C ASN A 31 -2.91 3.56 -11.31
N LYS A 32 -2.75 2.88 -12.45
CA LYS A 32 -3.79 2.06 -13.08
C LYS A 32 -3.51 0.58 -12.99
N ARG A 33 -2.24 0.15 -12.95
CA ARG A 33 -1.89 -1.27 -13.02
C ARG A 33 -1.03 -1.71 -11.84
N ILE A 34 -1.40 -2.85 -11.26
CA ILE A 34 -0.64 -3.55 -10.22
C ILE A 34 -0.46 -5.02 -10.57
N HIS A 35 0.73 -5.53 -10.28
CA HIS A 35 1.04 -6.96 -10.26
C HIS A 35 0.90 -7.47 -8.82
N HIS A 36 0.32 -8.65 -8.63
CA HIS A 36 0.15 -9.20 -7.29
C HIS A 36 0.05 -10.72 -7.32
N PHE A 37 0.21 -11.33 -6.15
CA PHE A 37 0.17 -12.76 -6.00
C PHE A 37 -1.20 -13.23 -5.50
N ASP A 38 -1.92 -13.96 -6.33
CA ASP A 38 -3.13 -14.69 -5.97
C ASP A 38 -2.73 -15.90 -5.12
N TYR A 39 -2.81 -15.74 -3.81
CA TYR A 39 -2.37 -16.76 -2.86
C TYR A 39 -3.20 -18.04 -2.93
N PRO A 40 -4.54 -18.01 -3.04
CA PRO A 40 -5.34 -19.22 -3.19
C PRO A 40 -4.95 -20.06 -4.43
N ASN A 41 -4.76 -19.41 -5.59
CA ASN A 41 -4.47 -20.11 -6.84
C ASN A 41 -2.96 -20.24 -7.16
N LYS A 42 -2.10 -19.69 -6.29
CA LYS A 42 -0.63 -19.72 -6.42
C LYS A 42 -0.10 -19.18 -7.76
N LYS A 43 -0.64 -18.05 -8.22
CA LYS A 43 -0.25 -17.43 -9.49
C LYS A 43 -0.04 -15.93 -9.37
N HIS A 44 0.80 -15.37 -10.23
CA HIS A 44 0.90 -13.93 -10.40
C HIS A 44 -0.21 -13.44 -11.31
N LEU A 45 -0.88 -12.37 -10.88
CA LEU A 45 -1.93 -11.68 -11.61
C LEU A 45 -1.53 -10.24 -11.88
N SER A 46 -2.17 -9.66 -12.90
CA SER A 46 -2.18 -8.22 -13.15
C SER A 46 -3.60 -7.72 -13.05
N THR A 47 -3.80 -6.60 -12.36
CA THR A 47 -5.11 -5.96 -12.22
C THR A 47 -5.03 -4.51 -12.67
N GLU A 48 -5.95 -4.16 -13.57
CA GLU A 48 -6.16 -2.81 -14.05
C GLU A 48 -7.17 -2.06 -13.16
N ASN A 49 -7.05 -0.74 -13.12
CA ASN A 49 -7.85 0.18 -12.31
C ASN A 49 -7.91 -0.21 -10.82
N TYR A 50 -6.80 -0.72 -10.28
CA TYR A 50 -6.73 -1.20 -8.90
C TYR A 50 -6.88 -0.07 -7.87
N LEU A 51 -6.50 1.17 -8.22
CA LEU A 51 -6.82 2.40 -7.49
C LEU A 51 -8.11 3.01 -8.06
N PRO A 52 -9.20 3.05 -7.29
CA PRO A 52 -10.44 3.69 -7.73
C PRO A 52 -10.29 5.21 -7.81
N SER A 53 -10.88 5.84 -8.84
CA SER A 53 -10.87 7.29 -9.03
C SER A 53 -11.81 8.07 -8.07
N LYS A 54 -11.98 7.60 -6.83
CA LYS A 54 -12.84 8.25 -5.82
C LYS A 54 -12.03 9.24 -4.97
N SER A 55 -12.66 10.33 -4.54
CA SER A 55 -12.08 11.26 -3.57
C SER A 55 -13.10 11.59 -2.47
N PRO A 56 -12.77 11.40 -1.18
CA PRO A 56 -11.49 10.91 -0.67
C PRO A 56 -11.33 9.39 -0.88
N LEU A 57 -10.13 8.97 -1.30
CA LEU A 57 -9.75 7.56 -1.35
C LEU A 57 -9.25 7.11 0.04
N LYS A 58 -9.74 5.97 0.51
CA LYS A 58 -9.23 5.29 1.70
C LYS A 58 -8.58 3.99 1.27
N ILE A 59 -7.32 3.81 1.67
CA ILE A 59 -6.50 2.64 1.38
C ILE A 59 -6.04 2.08 2.72
N ILE A 60 -6.07 0.76 2.86
CA ILE A 60 -5.43 0.04 3.97
C ILE A 60 -4.16 -0.56 3.41
N ILE A 61 -3.03 -0.26 4.05
CA ILE A 61 -1.73 -0.86 3.73
C ILE A 61 -1.29 -1.58 5.01
N THR A 62 -1.01 -2.87 4.90
CA THR A 62 -0.66 -3.70 6.04
C THR A 62 0.32 -4.79 5.60
N SER A 63 1.03 -5.36 6.55
CA SER A 63 2.03 -6.38 6.35
C SER A 63 1.97 -7.41 7.48
N GLY A 64 2.62 -8.56 7.29
CA GLY A 64 2.81 -9.52 8.38
C GLY A 64 3.87 -9.02 9.36
N ALA A 65 3.86 -9.57 10.58
CA ALA A 65 4.69 -9.13 11.72
C ALA A 65 6.21 -9.07 11.46
N SER A 66 6.72 -9.76 10.44
CA SER A 66 8.16 -9.84 10.13
C SER A 66 8.58 -8.93 8.96
N CYS A 67 7.69 -8.07 8.46
CA CYS A 67 8.00 -7.16 7.36
C CYS A 67 8.72 -5.91 7.89
N PRO A 68 9.85 -5.50 7.31
CA PRO A 68 10.48 -4.23 7.66
C PRO A 68 9.54 -3.05 7.37
N ASP A 69 9.52 -2.06 8.25
CA ASP A 69 8.73 -0.83 8.07
C ASP A 69 9.07 -0.11 6.76
N SER A 70 10.35 -0.15 6.35
CA SER A 70 10.82 0.47 5.12
C SER A 70 10.12 -0.05 3.86
N LEU A 71 9.70 -1.32 3.82
CA LEU A 71 8.94 -1.84 2.68
C LEU A 71 7.52 -1.25 2.64
N LEU A 72 6.91 -1.02 3.80
CA LEU A 72 5.61 -0.38 3.90
C LEU A 72 5.71 1.09 3.46
N ASP A 73 6.76 1.78 3.89
CA ASP A 73 7.05 3.16 3.51
C ASP A 73 7.25 3.30 2.01
N GLU A 74 8.00 2.40 1.37
CA GLU A 74 8.18 2.39 -0.08
C GLU A 74 6.84 2.27 -0.82
N VAL A 75 5.93 1.40 -0.35
CA VAL A 75 4.59 1.24 -0.94
C VAL A 75 3.76 2.51 -0.74
N MET A 76 3.78 3.09 0.47
CA MET A 76 3.08 4.35 0.76
C MET A 76 3.58 5.49 -0.11
N HIS A 77 4.90 5.67 -0.23
CA HIS A 77 5.51 6.70 -1.07
C HIS A 77 5.19 6.49 -2.55
N LYS A 78 5.24 5.24 -3.04
CA LYS A 78 4.88 4.91 -4.41
C LYS A 78 3.44 5.29 -4.73
N ILE A 79 2.49 4.96 -3.84
CA ILE A 79 1.09 5.36 -4.02
C ILE A 79 0.93 6.88 -3.98
N ASN A 80 1.55 7.54 -2.99
CA ASN A 80 1.50 9.00 -2.86
C ASN A 80 2.07 9.73 -4.08
N SER A 81 3.07 9.15 -4.76
CA SER A 81 3.67 9.73 -5.97
C SER A 81 2.68 9.93 -7.13
N TYR A 82 1.52 9.26 -7.08
CA TYR A 82 0.47 9.40 -8.07
C TYR A 82 -0.55 10.51 -7.78
N TYR A 83 -0.40 11.22 -6.66
CA TYR A 83 -1.30 12.30 -6.25
C TYR A 83 -0.56 13.64 -6.16
N SER A 84 -1.23 14.71 -6.58
CA SER A 84 -0.75 16.09 -6.40
C SER A 84 -1.13 16.63 -5.03
N GLY A 85 -0.35 17.57 -4.49
CA GLY A 85 -0.68 18.24 -3.23
C GLY A 85 -0.37 17.42 -1.97
N ILE A 86 0.43 16.35 -2.10
CA ILE A 86 1.00 15.65 -0.97
C ILE A 86 2.03 16.55 -0.30
N LYS A 87 1.84 16.84 0.98
CA LYS A 87 2.84 17.56 1.79
C LYS A 87 4.09 16.70 1.89
N SER A 88 5.23 17.30 1.62
CA SER A 88 6.54 16.71 1.87
C SER A 88 6.73 16.40 3.35
N VAL A 89 7.65 15.49 3.64
CA VAL A 89 8.04 15.17 5.03
C VAL A 89 8.51 16.43 5.75
N GLN A 90 9.28 17.28 5.09
CA GLN A 90 9.79 18.55 5.63
C GLN A 90 8.65 19.52 5.97
N GLU A 91 7.66 19.67 5.09
CA GLU A 91 6.47 20.50 5.36
C GLU A 91 5.65 19.95 6.52
N MET A 92 5.62 18.63 6.73
CA MET A 92 4.92 18.04 7.86
C MET A 92 5.70 18.21 9.17
N LEU A 93 7.02 18.06 9.14
CA LEU A 93 7.89 18.27 10.30
C LEU A 93 7.85 19.72 10.80
N SER A 94 7.79 20.71 9.88
CA SER A 94 7.66 22.12 10.28
C SER A 94 6.35 22.36 11.04
N VAL A 95 5.23 21.80 10.59
CA VAL A 95 3.93 21.90 11.27
C VAL A 95 3.98 21.31 12.69
N ILE A 96 4.59 20.12 12.86
CA ILE A 96 4.72 19.48 14.19
C ILE A 96 5.59 20.33 15.13
N SER A 97 6.69 20.89 14.60
CA SER A 97 7.58 21.76 15.39
C SER A 97 6.89 23.03 15.87
N THR A 98 6.00 23.61 15.06
CA THR A 98 5.20 24.79 15.45
C THR A 98 4.17 24.45 16.53
N ILE A 99 3.57 23.26 16.49
CA ILE A 99 2.59 22.82 17.51
C ILE A 99 3.26 22.61 18.87
N ASN A 100 4.50 22.12 18.92
CA ASN A 100 5.22 21.88 20.18
C ASN A 100 5.81 23.15 20.82
N LEU A 101 5.70 24.30 20.14
CA LEU A 101 6.16 25.61 20.63
C LEU A 101 4.99 26.51 21.07
N SER A 102 3.75 26.03 20.98
CA SER A 102 2.52 26.71 21.42
C SER A 102 1.88 25.97 22.59
#